data_AF-A0A536KSN9-F1
#
_entry.id   AF-A0A536KSN9-F1
#
_cell.length_a   1.000
_cell.length_b   1.000
_cell.length_c   1.000
_cell.angle_alpha   90.00
_cell.angle_beta   90.00
_cell.angle_gamma   90.00
#
_symmetry.space_group_name_H-M   'P 1'
#
loop_
_entity.id
_entity.type
_entity.pdbx_description
1 polymer ?
#
loop_
_entity_poly.entity_id
_entity_poly.type
_entity_poly.pdbx_seq_one_letter_code
_entity_poly.pdbx_strand_id
1 'polypeptide(L)'
;MPRARVIGVVLLGVVVYAYGSTSEVAWLFLLAYWLWALAIAGGLYAAWNARGLEATAELRPAEALFEGDEADLLVGLRSVRGTRGPARVSGLVAGRSAGAGAGRVPEDGVEELRGLGTLRRGVVRTSGFVQESGDPLGLFASRRALPDRELALVYPRYASLGALRRQREVEAALAAPRAGSGNEIFGVREYQRGDPLRRIHWRTSARRGELVVRE
;
A
#
# COMPACT_ATOMS: atom_id res chain seq x y z
N MET A 1 -16.17 1.31 23.20
CA MET A 1 -15.67 0.66 24.43
C MET A 1 -15.49 1.72 25.51
N PRO A 2 -16.01 1.49 26.73
CA PRO A 2 -15.75 2.36 27.87
C PRO A 2 -14.28 2.28 28.27
N ARG A 3 -13.67 3.42 28.62
CA ARG A 3 -12.32 3.46 29.23
C ARG A 3 -12.41 3.35 30.74
N ALA A 4 -11.28 3.07 31.40
CA ALA A 4 -11.20 3.04 32.87
C ALA A 4 -11.74 4.31 33.55
N ARG A 5 -11.66 5.46 32.86
CA ARG A 5 -12.23 6.74 33.31
C ARG A 5 -13.75 6.69 33.54
N VAL A 6 -14.49 5.91 32.75
CA VAL A 6 -15.95 5.75 32.92
C VAL A 6 -16.25 5.12 34.27
N ILE A 7 -15.51 4.07 34.64
CA ILE A 7 -15.65 3.40 35.93
C ILE A 7 -15.38 4.39 37.06
N GLY A 8 -14.33 5.21 36.94
CA GLY A 8 -14.02 6.27 37.90
C GLY A 8 -15.16 7.27 38.08
N VAL A 9 -15.75 7.77 36.98
CA VAL A 9 -16.90 8.70 37.03
C VAL A 9 -18.13 8.06 37.68
N VAL A 10 -18.43 6.80 37.34
CA VAL A 10 -19.57 6.08 37.90
C VAL A 10 -19.39 5.83 39.40
N LEU A 11 -18.21 5.35 39.81
CA LEU A 11 -17.88 5.12 41.23
C LEU A 11 -17.88 6.42 42.02
N LEU A 12 -17.33 7.51 41.47
CA LEU A 12 -17.39 8.83 42.10
C LEU A 12 -18.85 9.25 42.32
N GLY A 13 -19.71 9.06 41.33
CA GLY A 13 -21.15 9.32 41.48
C GLY A 13 -21.78 8.50 42.61
N VAL A 14 -21.44 7.22 42.75
CA VAL A 14 -21.91 6.35 43.84
C VAL A 14 -21.41 6.84 45.20
N VAL A 15 -20.13 7.19 45.32
CA VAL A 15 -19.55 7.70 46.58
C VAL A 15 -20.20 9.03 46.98
N VAL A 16 -20.37 9.95 46.03
CA VAL A 16 -21.02 11.25 46.25
C VAL A 16 -22.48 11.05 46.68
N TYR A 17 -23.20 10.12 46.05
CA TYR A 17 -24.57 9.78 46.42
C TYR A 17 -24.65 9.20 47.85
N ALA A 18 -23.79 8.24 48.19
CA ALA A 18 -23.75 7.63 49.51
C ALA A 18 -23.41 8.65 50.61
N TYR A 19 -22.44 9.53 50.36
CA TYR A 19 -22.10 10.62 51.28
C TYR A 19 -23.28 11.60 51.43
N GLY A 20 -23.94 11.98 50.33
CA GLY A 20 -25.14 12.81 50.34
C GLY A 20 -26.27 12.25 51.20
N SER A 21 -26.45 10.92 51.17
CA SER A 21 -27.44 10.22 52.01
C SER A 21 -27.11 10.21 53.50
N THR A 22 -25.83 10.36 53.86
CA THR A 22 -25.40 10.41 55.27
C THR A 22 -25.38 11.84 55.81
N SER A 23 -25.06 12.82 54.96
CA SER A 23 -24.92 14.24 55.35
C SER A 23 -26.21 15.06 55.23
N GLU A 24 -27.29 14.50 54.66
CA GLU A 24 -28.55 15.20 54.36
C GLU A 24 -28.41 16.44 53.46
N VAL A 25 -27.30 16.52 52.72
CA VAL A 25 -26.99 17.66 51.85
C VAL A 25 -27.56 17.41 50.45
N ALA A 26 -28.67 18.08 50.13
CA ALA A 26 -29.44 17.85 48.91
C ALA A 26 -28.65 18.03 47.58
N TRP A 27 -27.69 18.96 47.53
CA TRP A 27 -26.94 19.25 46.29
C TRP A 27 -25.97 18.14 45.89
N LEU A 28 -25.57 17.25 46.81
CA LEU A 28 -24.72 16.11 46.49
C LEU A 28 -25.44 15.08 45.62
N PHE A 29 -26.74 14.88 45.82
CA PHE A 29 -27.54 14.01 44.95
C PHE A 29 -27.59 14.55 43.52
N LEU A 30 -27.80 15.87 43.38
CA LEU A 30 -27.77 16.53 42.08
C LEU A 30 -26.43 16.32 41.38
N LEU A 31 -25.31 16.50 42.10
CA LEU A 31 -23.98 16.25 41.56
C LEU A 31 -23.80 14.79 41.10
N ALA A 32 -24.24 13.81 41.90
CA ALA A 32 -24.18 12.40 41.52
C ALA A 32 -24.98 12.11 40.23
N TYR A 33 -26.19 12.67 40.12
CA TYR A 33 -27.00 12.54 38.91
C TYR A 33 -26.33 13.18 37.69
N TRP A 34 -25.67 14.34 37.84
CA TRP A 34 -24.92 14.96 36.75
C TRP A 34 -23.74 14.10 36.30
N LEU A 35 -23.02 13.46 37.21
CA LEU A 35 -21.91 12.56 36.86
C LEU A 35 -22.40 11.37 36.05
N TRP A 36 -23.50 10.73 36.44
CA TRP A 36 -24.09 9.62 35.68
C TRP A 36 -24.70 10.08 34.35
N ALA A 37 -25.40 11.22 34.33
CA ALA A 37 -25.94 11.80 33.11
C ALA A 37 -24.83 12.12 32.10
N LEU A 38 -23.69 12.65 32.57
CA LEU A 38 -22.53 12.92 31.71
C LEU A 38 -21.92 11.63 31.14
N ALA A 39 -21.82 10.57 31.95
CA ALA A 39 -21.36 9.27 31.48
C ALA A 39 -22.30 8.68 30.41
N ILE A 40 -23.62 8.77 30.62
CA ILE A 40 -24.63 8.32 29.65
C ILE A 40 -24.54 9.15 28.36
N ALA A 41 -24.53 10.48 28.48
CA ALA A 41 -24.43 11.39 27.34
C ALA A 41 -23.14 11.16 26.53
N GLY A 42 -22.00 10.95 27.20
CA GLY A 42 -20.74 10.59 26.56
C GLY A 42 -20.82 9.27 25.79
N GLY A 43 -21.48 8.26 26.34
CA GLY A 43 -21.70 6.98 25.67
C GLY A 43 -22.57 7.10 24.42
N LEU A 44 -23.68 7.84 24.51
CA LEU A 44 -24.57 8.13 23.39
C LEU A 44 -23.84 8.93 22.30
N TYR A 45 -23.08 9.95 22.70
CA TYR A 45 -22.27 10.75 21.79
C TYR A 45 -21.23 9.90 21.06
N ALA A 46 -20.48 9.05 21.78
CA ALA A 46 -19.47 8.19 21.17
C ALA A 46 -20.10 7.18 20.20
N ALA A 47 -21.26 6.62 20.53
CA ALA A 47 -22.00 5.73 19.64
C ALA A 47 -22.51 6.44 18.37
N TRP A 48 -22.95 7.69 18.50
CA TRP A 48 -23.29 8.53 17.36
C TRP A 48 -22.04 8.88 16.53
N ASN A 49 -20.95 9.32 17.16
CA ASN A 49 -19.72 9.74 16.51
C ASN A 49 -19.05 8.61 15.71
N ALA A 50 -19.10 7.38 16.22
CA ALA A 50 -18.56 6.20 15.52
C ALA A 50 -19.33 5.82 14.24
N ARG A 51 -20.53 6.35 14.01
CA ARG A 51 -21.35 6.05 12.84
C ARG A 51 -21.14 7.11 11.76
N GLY A 52 -20.75 6.67 10.56
CA GLY A 52 -20.65 7.55 9.38
C GLY A 52 -19.27 8.17 9.16
N LEU A 53 -18.22 7.64 9.78
CA LEU A 53 -16.83 8.00 9.45
C LEU A 53 -16.28 7.05 8.40
N GLU A 54 -15.67 7.59 7.35
CA GLU A 54 -14.98 6.84 6.31
C GLU A 54 -13.52 7.31 6.22
N ALA A 55 -12.61 6.35 6.10
CA ALA A 55 -11.19 6.64 5.89
C ALA A 55 -10.80 6.29 4.46
N THR A 56 -9.97 7.14 3.86
CA THR A 56 -9.42 6.99 2.52
C THR A 56 -7.89 7.00 2.60
N ALA A 57 -7.25 6.30 1.69
CA ALA A 57 -5.81 6.30 1.53
C ALA A 57 -5.53 6.18 0.03
N GLU A 58 -4.83 7.15 -0.54
CA GLU A 58 -4.55 7.23 -1.98
C GLU A 58 -3.12 7.71 -2.22
N LEU A 59 -2.50 7.24 -3.30
CA LEU A 59 -1.18 7.68 -3.73
C LEU A 59 -1.30 8.80 -4.77
N ARG A 60 -0.38 9.76 -4.71
CA ARG A 60 -0.19 10.82 -5.72
C ARG A 60 1.26 10.78 -6.23
N PRO A 61 1.48 10.77 -7.55
CA PRO A 61 0.48 10.77 -8.63
C PRO A 61 -0.26 9.42 -8.74
N ALA A 62 -1.45 9.44 -9.35
CA ALA A 62 -2.28 8.24 -9.56
C ALA A 62 -1.89 7.43 -10.82
N GLU A 63 -0.81 7.83 -11.48
CA GLU A 63 -0.31 7.21 -12.71
C GLU A 63 0.59 6.00 -12.40
N ALA A 64 1.10 5.32 -13.43
CA ALA A 64 2.02 4.20 -13.26
C ALA A 64 3.30 4.64 -12.56
N LEU A 65 3.55 4.09 -11.37
CA LEU A 65 4.73 4.37 -10.56
C LEU A 65 5.85 3.38 -10.88
N PHE A 66 7.07 3.87 -11.07
CA PHE A 66 8.25 3.06 -11.30
C PHE A 66 9.21 3.10 -10.11
N GLU A 67 10.08 2.08 -10.04
CA GLU A 67 11.14 2.01 -9.05
C GLU A 67 12.03 3.27 -9.10
N GLY A 68 12.21 3.90 -7.93
CA GLY A 68 12.93 5.16 -7.77
C GLY A 68 12.07 6.42 -7.94
N ASP A 69 10.81 6.31 -8.35
CA ASP A 69 9.90 7.47 -8.35
C ASP A 69 9.53 7.87 -6.93
N GLU A 70 9.25 9.16 -6.74
CA GLU A 70 8.73 9.71 -5.49
C GLU A 70 7.21 9.80 -5.56
N ALA A 71 6.55 9.42 -4.47
CA ALA A 71 5.11 9.53 -4.34
C ALA A 71 4.72 10.05 -2.97
N ASP A 72 3.63 10.81 -2.96
CA ASP A 72 2.96 11.26 -1.76
C ASP A 72 1.77 10.35 -1.44
N LEU A 73 1.57 10.10 -0.16
CA LEU A 73 0.41 9.41 0.38
C LEU A 73 -0.56 10.45 0.94
N LEU A 74 -1.77 10.46 0.41
CA LEU A 74 -2.91 11.16 0.97
C LEU A 74 -3.67 10.21 1.87
N VAL A 75 -3.72 10.50 3.17
CA VAL A 75 -4.62 9.80 4.10
C VAL A 75 -5.76 10.74 4.45
N GLY A 76 -6.99 10.32 4.19
CA GLY A 76 -8.19 11.10 4.43
C GLY A 76 -9.09 10.48 5.49
N LEU A 77 -9.81 11.35 6.20
CA LEU A 77 -10.91 10.98 7.08
C LEU A 77 -12.08 11.91 6.79
N ARG A 78 -13.19 11.35 6.29
CA ARG A 78 -14.39 12.09 5.93
C ARG A 78 -15.61 11.60 6.71
N SER A 79 -16.63 12.44 6.77
CA SER A 79 -17.92 12.05 7.34
C SER A 79 -19.02 12.02 6.29
N VAL A 80 -19.78 10.92 6.27
CA VAL A 80 -20.89 10.67 5.33
C VAL A 80 -22.22 11.20 5.86
N ARG A 81 -22.31 11.48 7.16
CA ARG A 81 -23.58 11.83 7.84
C ARG A 81 -23.49 13.17 8.56
N GLY A 82 -22.83 14.13 7.93
CA GLY A 82 -22.61 15.46 8.50
C GLY A 82 -21.39 15.56 9.38
N THR A 83 -21.11 16.74 9.95
CA THR A 83 -19.94 16.92 10.83
C THR A 83 -19.93 15.93 12.02
N ARG A 84 -18.77 15.31 12.29
CA ARG A 84 -18.53 14.38 13.41
C ARG A 84 -17.54 14.95 14.42
N GLY A 85 -17.53 14.36 15.60
CA GLY A 85 -16.65 14.72 16.71
C GLY A 85 -15.20 14.26 16.49
N PRO A 86 -14.43 14.08 17.57
CA PRO A 86 -13.02 13.71 17.48
C PRO A 86 -12.86 12.31 16.90
N ALA A 87 -12.06 12.22 15.84
CA ALA A 87 -11.72 10.96 15.21
C ALA A 87 -10.35 11.04 14.52
N ARG A 88 -9.71 9.88 14.38
CA ARG A 88 -8.42 9.71 13.72
C ARG A 88 -8.35 8.35 13.05
N VAL A 89 -7.57 8.26 11.99
CA VAL A 89 -7.16 7.02 11.37
C VAL A 89 -5.64 6.93 11.41
N SER A 90 -5.11 5.75 11.70
CA SER A 90 -3.67 5.51 11.71
C SER A 90 -3.36 4.07 11.29
N GLY A 91 -2.29 3.88 10.53
CA GLY A 91 -1.80 2.57 10.12
C GLY A 91 -0.45 2.67 9.44
N LEU A 92 -0.09 1.64 8.67
CA LEU A 92 1.16 1.56 7.92
C LEU A 92 0.89 1.53 6.41
N VAL A 93 1.69 2.23 5.62
CA VAL A 93 1.71 2.13 4.16
C VAL A 93 3.14 1.87 3.72
N ALA A 94 3.36 0.78 2.99
CA ALA A 94 4.71 0.32 2.64
C ALA A 94 5.68 0.26 3.87
N GLY A 95 5.15 -0.10 5.04
CA GLY A 95 5.92 -0.18 6.30
C GLY A 95 6.17 1.16 7.01
N ARG A 96 5.66 2.29 6.49
CA ARG A 96 5.79 3.61 7.11
C ARG A 96 4.49 4.02 7.79
N SER A 97 4.57 4.68 8.95
CA SER A 97 3.39 5.17 9.67
C SER A 97 2.72 6.31 8.92
N ALA A 98 1.40 6.18 8.72
CA ALA A 98 0.56 7.19 8.11
C ALA A 98 -0.78 7.27 8.85
N GLY A 99 -1.38 8.46 8.83
CA GLY A 99 -2.63 8.71 9.50
C GLY A 99 -3.14 10.10 9.21
N ALA A 100 -4.38 10.35 9.61
CA ALA A 100 -5.03 11.65 9.58
C ALA A 100 -6.01 11.73 10.75
N GLY A 101 -6.28 12.91 11.28
CA GLY A 101 -7.25 13.05 12.37
C GLY A 101 -7.59 14.48 12.67
N ALA A 102 -8.74 14.67 13.31
CA ALA A 102 -9.23 15.98 13.68
C ALA A 102 -10.06 15.91 14.97
N GLY A 103 -10.07 16.99 15.75
CA GLY A 103 -10.97 17.15 16.89
C GLY A 103 -12.44 17.26 16.48
N ARG A 104 -12.67 17.72 15.24
CA ARG A 104 -13.97 17.77 14.58
C ARG A 104 -13.74 17.42 13.12
N VAL A 105 -14.32 16.32 12.65
CA VAL A 105 -14.21 15.90 11.24
C VAL A 105 -15.31 16.61 10.44
N PRO A 106 -14.96 17.54 9.54
CA PRO A 106 -15.94 18.22 8.70
C PRO A 106 -16.52 17.28 7.64
N GLU A 107 -17.56 17.74 6.95
CA GLU A 107 -18.18 17.00 5.85
C GLU A 107 -17.24 16.85 4.66
N ASP A 108 -16.50 17.92 4.34
CA ASP A 108 -15.45 17.93 3.30
C ASP A 108 -14.24 17.04 3.65
N GLY A 109 -14.19 16.53 4.88
CA GLY A 109 -13.12 15.67 5.38
C GLY A 109 -11.85 16.41 5.75
N VAL A 110 -10.90 15.66 6.32
CA VAL A 110 -9.54 16.11 6.60
C VAL A 110 -8.59 15.19 5.89
N GLU A 111 -7.62 15.76 5.21
CA GLU A 111 -6.57 15.03 4.50
C GLU A 111 -5.20 15.43 5.05
N GLU A 112 -4.32 14.43 5.20
CA GLU A 112 -2.91 14.62 5.55
C GLU A 112 -2.04 14.07 4.43
N LEU A 113 -1.17 14.94 3.89
CA LEU A 113 -0.17 14.59 2.90
C LEU A 113 1.11 14.09 3.59
N ARG A 114 1.61 12.94 3.14
CA ARG A 114 2.83 12.30 3.65
C ARG A 114 3.70 11.83 2.50
N GLY A 115 4.90 12.39 2.36
CA GLY A 115 5.87 11.88 1.40
C GLY A 115 6.36 10.47 1.75
N LEU A 116 6.21 9.52 0.83
CA LEU A 116 6.77 8.17 0.97
C LEU A 116 8.23 8.09 0.48
N GLY A 117 8.75 9.18 -0.11
CA GLY A 117 10.09 9.21 -0.71
C GLY A 117 10.20 8.23 -1.87
N THR A 118 11.41 7.71 -2.10
CA THR A 118 11.69 6.81 -3.22
C THR A 118 11.02 5.44 -3.03
N LEU A 119 10.23 5.05 -4.01
CA LEU A 119 9.53 3.79 -4.02
C LEU A 119 10.42 2.64 -4.49
N ARG A 120 10.26 1.47 -3.84
CA ARG A 120 10.83 0.21 -4.33
C ARG A 120 9.78 -0.55 -5.13
N ARG A 121 10.25 -1.40 -6.06
CA ARG A 121 9.37 -2.28 -6.84
C ARG A 121 8.46 -3.14 -5.95
N GLY A 122 7.25 -3.39 -6.42
CA GLY A 122 6.28 -4.26 -5.76
C GLY A 122 4.99 -3.55 -5.34
N VAL A 123 4.16 -4.27 -4.60
CA VAL A 123 2.83 -3.81 -4.19
C VAL A 123 2.95 -2.87 -2.98
N VAL A 124 2.46 -1.65 -3.13
CA VAL A 124 2.24 -0.71 -2.02
C VAL A 124 0.85 -0.96 -1.46
N ARG A 125 0.79 -1.41 -0.21
CA ARG A 125 -0.47 -1.70 0.49
C ARG A 125 -0.57 -0.93 1.80
N THR A 126 -1.80 -0.64 2.21
CA THR A 126 -2.13 -0.30 3.59
C THR A 126 -2.09 -1.56 4.45
N SER A 127 -1.56 -1.45 5.66
CA SER A 127 -1.59 -2.52 6.65
C SER A 127 -1.89 -1.98 8.04
N GLY A 128 -2.73 -2.70 8.78
CA GLY A 128 -3.02 -2.39 10.19
C GLY A 128 -3.68 -1.03 10.40
N PHE A 129 -4.47 -0.57 9.43
CA PHE A 129 -5.21 0.69 9.56
C PHE A 129 -6.31 0.54 10.61
N VAL A 130 -6.31 1.44 11.59
CA VAL A 130 -7.31 1.52 12.64
C VAL A 130 -7.94 2.90 12.64
N GLN A 131 -9.26 2.92 12.52
CA GLN A 131 -10.07 4.11 12.71
C GLN A 131 -10.49 4.19 14.18
N GLU A 132 -10.21 5.31 14.83
CA GLU A 132 -10.57 5.58 16.21
C GLU A 132 -11.45 6.82 16.30
N SER A 133 -12.50 6.75 17.09
CA SER A 133 -13.36 7.89 17.42
C SER A 133 -13.69 7.87 18.91
N GLY A 134 -14.12 8.99 19.47
CA GLY A 134 -14.47 9.08 20.89
C GLY A 134 -15.43 10.21 21.19
N ASP A 135 -15.65 10.45 22.47
CA ASP A 135 -16.30 11.66 22.96
C ASP A 135 -15.26 12.73 23.33
N PRO A 136 -15.66 14.01 23.41
CA PRO A 136 -14.76 15.11 23.76
C PRO A 136 -14.14 14.99 25.16
N LEU A 137 -14.78 14.28 26.10
CA LEU A 137 -14.26 14.06 27.45
C LEU A 137 -13.34 12.85 27.54
N GLY A 138 -13.25 12.06 26.47
CA GLY A 138 -12.39 10.88 26.36
C GLY A 138 -12.82 9.73 27.29
N LEU A 139 -14.09 9.68 27.68
CA LEU A 139 -14.66 8.61 28.50
C LEU A 139 -14.82 7.32 27.70
N PHE A 140 -15.21 7.43 26.44
CA PHE A 140 -15.46 6.34 25.53
C PHE A 140 -14.57 6.46 24.29
N ALA A 141 -14.15 5.31 23.78
CA ALA A 141 -13.46 5.22 22.50
C ALA A 141 -14.04 4.07 21.68
N SER A 142 -14.27 4.32 20.41
CA SER A 142 -14.52 3.29 19.40
C SER A 142 -13.24 3.05 18.62
N ARG A 143 -12.92 1.78 18.36
CA ARG A 143 -11.84 1.39 17.47
C ARG A 143 -12.39 0.41 16.46
N ARG A 144 -12.12 0.67 15.19
CA ARG A 144 -12.52 -0.19 14.08
C ARG A 144 -11.28 -0.46 13.23
N ALA A 145 -10.91 -1.73 13.14
CA ALA A 145 -9.91 -2.17 12.18
C ALA A 145 -10.49 -2.02 10.76
N LEU A 146 -9.69 -1.44 9.87
CA LEU A 146 -9.98 -1.35 8.45
C LEU A 146 -9.24 -2.48 7.74
N PRO A 147 -9.83 -3.06 6.67
CA PRO A 147 -9.15 -4.08 5.90
C PRO A 147 -7.93 -3.50 5.19
N ASP A 148 -6.88 -4.31 5.07
CA ASP A 148 -5.71 -4.01 4.26
C ASP A 148 -6.14 -3.87 2.79
N ARG A 149 -5.56 -2.88 2.08
CA ARG A 149 -5.87 -2.57 0.69
C ARG A 149 -4.60 -2.33 -0.09
N GLU A 150 -4.56 -2.81 -1.32
CA GLU A 150 -3.53 -2.44 -2.29
C GLU A 150 -3.82 -1.03 -2.82
N LEU A 151 -2.82 -0.15 -2.74
CA LEU A 151 -2.91 1.24 -3.19
C LEU A 151 -2.35 1.40 -4.61
N ALA A 152 -1.21 0.78 -4.90
CA ALA A 152 -0.59 0.79 -6.21
C ALA A 152 0.43 -0.35 -6.37
N LEU A 153 0.70 -0.70 -7.63
CA LEU A 153 1.80 -1.57 -8.02
C LEU A 153 2.95 -0.73 -8.60
N VAL A 154 4.12 -0.80 -7.97
CA VAL A 154 5.34 -0.12 -8.43
C VAL A 154 6.11 -1.03 -9.38
N TYR A 155 6.23 -0.61 -10.63
CA TYR A 155 6.90 -1.36 -11.69
C TYR A 155 8.42 -1.21 -11.62
N PRO A 156 9.20 -2.19 -12.11
CA PRO A 156 10.64 -2.01 -12.27
C PRO A 156 10.92 -0.91 -13.31
N ARG A 157 11.99 -0.12 -13.10
CA ARG A 157 12.39 0.90 -14.06
C ARG A 157 13.01 0.26 -15.30
N TYR A 158 12.57 0.69 -16.49
CA TYR A 158 13.11 0.17 -17.74
C TYR A 158 14.57 0.61 -17.91
N ALA A 159 15.45 -0.36 -18.20
CA ALA A 159 16.81 -0.08 -18.64
C ALA A 159 16.86 -0.04 -20.18
N SER A 160 17.49 1.00 -20.73
CA SER A 160 17.79 1.07 -22.17
C SER A 160 18.73 -0.06 -22.58
N LEU A 161 18.31 -0.88 -23.55
CA LEU A 161 19.15 -1.92 -24.15
C LEU A 161 20.12 -1.38 -25.21
N GLY A 162 20.13 -0.07 -25.48
CA GLY A 162 20.92 0.51 -26.58
C GLY A 162 22.44 0.31 -26.42
N ALA A 163 22.94 0.30 -25.19
CA ALA A 163 24.35 0.00 -24.91
C ALA A 163 24.68 -1.49 -25.15
N LEU A 164 23.81 -2.40 -24.69
CA LEU A 164 23.94 -3.84 -24.90
C LEU A 164 23.86 -4.22 -26.39
N ARG A 165 23.03 -3.53 -27.17
CA ARG A 165 22.93 -3.74 -28.62
C ARG A 165 24.24 -3.35 -29.32
N ARG A 166 24.80 -2.18 -29.00
CA ARG A 166 26.09 -1.72 -29.55
C ARG A 166 27.23 -2.64 -29.16
N GLN A 167 27.27 -3.12 -27.91
CA GLN A 167 28.29 -4.07 -27.47
C GLN A 167 28.20 -5.39 -28.23
N ARG A 168 26.98 -5.92 -28.45
CA ARG A 168 26.76 -7.11 -29.27
C ARG A 168 27.10 -6.89 -30.74
N GLU A 169 26.80 -5.72 -31.31
CA GLU A 169 27.18 -5.37 -32.68
C GLU A 169 28.71 -5.32 -32.83
N VAL A 170 29.43 -4.76 -31.85
CA VAL A 170 30.90 -4.73 -31.83
C VAL A 170 31.48 -6.13 -31.66
N GLU A 171 30.98 -6.92 -30.72
CA GLU A 171 31.39 -8.33 -30.56
C GLU A 171 31.13 -9.14 -31.83
N ALA A 172 29.97 -8.96 -32.47
CA ALA A 172 29.65 -9.62 -33.73
C ALA A 172 30.57 -9.17 -34.88
N ALA A 173 30.95 -7.88 -34.94
CA ALA A 173 31.89 -7.36 -35.92
C ALA A 173 33.32 -7.88 -35.68
N LEU A 174 33.72 -8.07 -34.42
CA LEU A 174 35.02 -8.64 -34.05
C LEU A 174 35.08 -10.17 -34.22
N ALA A 175 33.94 -10.85 -34.03
CA ALA A 175 33.79 -12.29 -34.21
C ALA A 175 33.46 -12.68 -35.67
N ALA A 176 33.14 -11.71 -36.53
CA ALA A 176 33.00 -11.95 -37.95
C ALA A 176 34.35 -12.47 -38.49
N PRO A 177 34.40 -13.67 -39.11
CA PRO A 177 35.62 -14.14 -39.74
C PRO A 177 36.02 -13.09 -40.77
N ARG A 178 37.20 -12.46 -40.61
CA ARG A 178 37.79 -11.68 -41.69
C ARG A 178 37.85 -12.64 -42.87
N ALA A 179 37.06 -12.36 -43.91
CA ALA A 179 37.12 -13.09 -45.15
C ALA A 179 38.56 -12.92 -45.67
N GLY A 180 39.40 -13.91 -45.39
CA GLY A 180 40.67 -14.06 -46.06
C GLY A 180 40.38 -14.16 -47.55
N SER A 181 41.14 -13.41 -48.34
CA SER A 181 41.20 -13.58 -49.79
C SER A 181 41.72 -14.98 -50.09
N GLY A 182 40.84 -15.98 -50.05
CA GLY A 182 41.11 -17.38 -50.35
C GLY A 182 40.07 -17.87 -51.34
N ASN A 183 40.47 -17.93 -52.59
CA ASN A 183 39.66 -18.36 -53.73
C ASN A 183 39.67 -19.90 -53.81
N GLU A 184 38.99 -20.58 -52.89
CA GLU A 184 38.99 -22.05 -52.86
C GLU A 184 37.55 -22.62 -52.88
N ILE A 185 37.09 -22.82 -54.11
CA ILE A 185 36.23 -23.91 -54.62
C ILE A 185 35.14 -24.43 -53.67
N PHE A 186 33.91 -23.92 -53.84
CA PHE A 186 32.70 -24.54 -53.29
C PHE A 186 32.33 -25.80 -54.10
N GLY A 187 33.09 -26.87 -53.91
CA GLY A 187 32.71 -28.21 -54.33
C GLY A 187 31.64 -28.77 -53.40
N VAL A 188 30.61 -29.38 -53.99
CA VAL A 188 29.55 -30.04 -53.24
C VAL A 188 29.54 -31.49 -53.68
N ARG A 189 29.81 -32.42 -52.76
CA ARG A 189 29.87 -33.86 -53.05
C ARG A 189 28.85 -34.66 -52.26
N GLU A 190 28.55 -35.85 -52.73
CA GLU A 190 27.68 -36.79 -52.03
C GLU A 190 28.32 -37.23 -50.70
N TYR A 191 27.47 -37.43 -49.69
CA TYR A 191 27.87 -37.92 -48.39
C TYR A 191 28.45 -39.34 -48.50
N GLN A 192 29.67 -39.52 -47.98
CA GLN A 192 30.23 -40.85 -47.78
C GLN A 192 30.19 -41.21 -46.30
N ARG A 193 30.01 -42.51 -46.04
CA ARG A 193 29.94 -43.04 -44.67
C ARG A 193 31.30 -42.85 -44.00
N GLY A 194 31.37 -41.89 -43.08
CA GLY A 194 32.62 -41.40 -42.47
C GLY A 194 32.71 -39.88 -42.44
N ASP A 195 31.91 -39.19 -43.25
CA ASP A 195 31.87 -37.72 -43.23
C ASP A 195 31.19 -37.19 -41.96
N PRO A 196 31.71 -36.08 -41.38
CA PRO A 196 31.10 -35.46 -40.23
C PRO A 196 29.75 -34.84 -40.59
N LEU A 197 28.69 -35.27 -39.89
CA LEU A 197 27.31 -34.81 -40.11
C LEU A 197 27.13 -33.28 -40.03
N ARG A 198 28.01 -32.59 -39.29
CA ARG A 198 28.02 -31.11 -39.20
C ARG A 198 28.33 -30.41 -40.53
N ARG A 199 28.93 -31.11 -41.50
CA ARG A 199 29.25 -30.56 -42.83
C ARG A 199 28.15 -30.81 -43.86
N ILE A 200 27.03 -31.44 -43.48
CA ILE A 200 25.89 -31.66 -44.38
C ILE A 200 25.28 -30.32 -44.79
N HIS A 201 25.17 -30.11 -46.10
CA HIS A 201 24.46 -28.98 -46.68
C HIS A 201 22.95 -29.28 -46.70
N TRP A 202 22.27 -29.05 -45.58
CA TRP A 202 20.85 -29.38 -45.42
C TRP A 202 19.94 -28.81 -46.52
N ARG A 203 20.17 -27.55 -46.92
CA ARG A 203 19.37 -26.91 -47.98
C ARG A 203 19.49 -27.58 -49.36
N THR A 204 20.62 -28.21 -49.67
CA THR A 204 20.84 -28.88 -50.96
C THR A 204 20.40 -30.34 -50.86
N SER A 205 20.68 -30.97 -49.71
CA SER A 205 20.24 -32.32 -49.42
C SER A 205 18.71 -32.44 -49.46
N ALA A 206 18.00 -31.46 -48.90
CA ALA A 206 16.54 -31.41 -48.93
C ALA A 206 15.96 -31.24 -50.35
N ARG A 207 16.69 -30.63 -51.29
CA ARG A 207 16.22 -30.47 -52.69
C ARG A 207 16.50 -31.68 -53.55
N ARG A 208 17.62 -32.38 -53.31
CA ARG A 208 18.02 -33.57 -54.09
C ARG A 208 17.48 -34.88 -53.53
N GLY A 209 17.08 -34.90 -52.26
CA GLY A 209 16.66 -36.14 -51.57
C GLY A 209 17.82 -37.02 -51.11
N GLU A 210 19.07 -36.58 -51.34
CA GLU A 210 20.30 -37.29 -51.00
C GLU A 210 21.15 -36.42 -50.06
N LEU A 211 21.92 -37.04 -49.16
CA LEU A 211 22.79 -36.31 -48.24
C LEU A 211 24.02 -35.79 -48.98
N VAL A 212 24.27 -34.49 -48.82
CA VAL A 212 25.30 -33.77 -49.57
C VAL A 212 26.16 -32.96 -48.60
N VAL A 213 27.48 -32.99 -48.77
CA VAL A 213 28.46 -32.41 -47.86
C VAL A 213 29.16 -31.20 -48.49
N ARG A 214 29.41 -30.15 -47.70
CA ARG A 214 30.26 -29.01 -48.08
C ARG A 214 31.72 -29.41 -47.89
N GLU A 215 32.53 -29.26 -48.94
CA GLU A 215 33.99 -29.39 -48.85
C GLU A 215 34.62 -28.19 -48.13
#